data_AF-A0A924A3L6-F1
#
_entry.id   AF-A0A924A3L6-F1
#
_cell.length_a   1.000
_cell.length_b   1.000
_cell.length_c   1.000
_cell.angle_alpha   90.00
_cell.angle_beta   90.00
_cell.angle_gamma   90.00
#
_symmetry.space_group_name_H-M   'P 1'
#
loop_
_entity.id
_entity.type
_entity.pdbx_description
1 polymer ?
#
loop_
_entity_poly.entity_id
_entity_poly.type
_entity_poly.pdbx_seq_one_letter_code
_entity_poly.pdbx_strand_id
1 'polypeptide(L)'
;MSIKKYDLKIRIWHWLSALVVTGSLLTVLINSTLLDRSQTPFVQKELQNAGVQINAEQARAATHGLEDQVWGIHIYFGYALALLFVFRLISEAFLPKEKKLLFKIK
;
A
#
# COMPACT_ATOMS: atom_id res chain seq x y z
N MET A 1 -17.19 -36.85 3.31
CA MET A 1 -15.86 -36.21 3.49
C MET A 1 -16.09 -34.73 3.78
N SER A 2 -16.15 -34.34 5.05
CA SER A 2 -16.41 -32.94 5.44
C SER A 2 -15.14 -32.13 5.18
N ILE A 3 -15.11 -31.42 4.06
CA ILE A 3 -14.04 -30.47 3.73
C ILE A 3 -14.01 -29.47 4.89
N LYS A 4 -12.89 -29.43 5.64
CA LYS A 4 -12.64 -28.40 6.67
C LYS A 4 -12.76 -27.04 5.98
N LYS A 5 -13.96 -26.45 6.01
CA LYS A 5 -14.20 -25.10 5.52
C LYS A 5 -13.38 -24.18 6.41
N TYR A 6 -12.36 -23.54 5.84
CA TYR A 6 -11.66 -22.46 6.51
C TYR A 6 -12.70 -21.45 7.01
N ASP A 7 -12.53 -21.03 8.26
CA ASP A 7 -13.43 -20.08 8.91
C ASP A 7 -13.57 -18.82 8.03
N LEU A 8 -14.81 -18.40 7.78
CA LEU A 8 -15.13 -17.25 6.94
C LEU A 8 -14.34 -16.00 7.38
N LYS A 9 -14.13 -15.85 8.69
CA LYS A 9 -13.35 -14.75 9.29
C LYS A 9 -11.90 -14.73 8.81
N ILE A 10 -11.25 -15.89 8.74
CA ILE A 10 -9.86 -16.01 8.27
C ILE A 10 -9.77 -15.68 6.79
N ARG A 11 -10.74 -16.11 5.98
CA ARG A 11 -10.76 -15.82 4.54
C ARG A 11 -10.93 -14.32 4.30
N ILE A 12 -11.86 -13.67 4.99
CA ILE A 12 -12.06 -12.22 4.89
C ILE A 12 -10.80 -11.48 5.30
N TRP A 13 -10.18 -11.83 6.43
CA TRP A 13 -8.93 -11.21 6.87
C TRP A 13 -7.80 -11.37 5.83
N HIS A 14 -7.66 -12.57 5.25
CA HIS A 14 -6.64 -12.86 4.25
C HIS A 14 -6.84 -12.04 2.98
N TRP A 15 -8.06 -12.01 2.43
CA TRP A 15 -8.37 -11.22 1.22
C TRP A 15 -8.24 -9.72 1.46
N LEU A 16 -8.64 -9.22 2.63
CA LEU A 16 -8.44 -7.82 3.00
C LEU A 16 -6.94 -7.48 3.09
N SER A 17 -6.14 -8.35 3.70
CA SER A 17 -4.69 -8.17 3.75
C SER A 17 -4.05 -8.20 2.36
N ALA A 18 -4.50 -9.12 1.50
CA ALA A 18 -4.04 -9.18 0.10
C ALA A 18 -4.36 -7.89 -0.64
N LEU A 19 -5.58 -7.36 -0.51
CA LEU A 19 -5.97 -6.08 -1.12
C LEU A 19 -5.11 -4.92 -0.62
N VAL A 20 -4.89 -4.82 0.70
CA VAL A 20 -4.05 -3.76 1.30
C VAL A 20 -2.61 -3.85 0.80
N VAL A 21 -2.02 -5.04 0.74
CA VAL A 21 -0.65 -5.23 0.23
C VAL A 21 -0.58 -4.89 -1.26
N THR A 22 -1.51 -5.38 -2.07
CA THR A 22 -1.54 -5.06 -3.51
C THR A 22 -1.72 -3.55 -3.73
N GLY A 23 -2.63 -2.90 -3.01
CA GLY A 23 -2.82 -1.45 -3.07
C GLY A 23 -1.55 -0.68 -2.68
N SER A 24 -0.89 -1.11 -1.60
CA SER A 24 0.40 -0.55 -1.15
C SER A 24 1.51 -0.66 -2.21
N LEU A 25 1.58 -1.79 -2.92
CA LEU A 25 2.54 -1.97 -4.01
C LEU A 25 2.18 -1.11 -5.23
N LEU A 26 0.89 -1.00 -5.57
CA LEU A 26 0.43 -0.16 -6.67
C LEU A 26 0.76 1.32 -6.43
N THR A 27 0.66 1.83 -5.20
CA THR A 27 1.04 3.23 -4.92
C THR A 27 2.52 3.47 -5.18
N VAL A 28 3.39 2.52 -4.79
CA VAL A 28 4.84 2.63 -5.06
C VAL A 28 5.12 2.56 -6.56
N LEU A 29 4.46 1.65 -7.27
CA LEU A 29 4.58 1.51 -8.73
C LEU A 29 4.16 2.78 -9.45
N ILE A 30 3.01 3.36 -9.09
CA ILE A 30 2.52 4.62 -9.66
C ILE A 30 3.53 5.74 -9.38
N ASN A 31 4.01 5.85 -8.14
CA ASN A 31 4.97 6.86 -7.75
C ASN A 31 6.26 6.76 -8.58
N SER A 32 6.85 5.57 -8.66
CA SER A 32 8.13 5.35 -9.35
C SER A 32 8.01 5.46 -10.88
N THR A 33 6.83 5.20 -11.45
CA THR A 33 6.65 5.15 -12.90
C THR A 33 6.13 6.47 -13.47
N LEU A 34 5.20 7.12 -12.76
CA LEU A 34 4.46 8.28 -13.28
C LEU A 34 4.82 9.59 -12.59
N LEU A 35 5.31 9.57 -11.35
CA LEU A 35 5.54 10.78 -10.55
C LEU A 35 7.00 10.97 -10.13
N ASP A 36 7.89 10.10 -10.60
CA ASP A 36 9.31 10.21 -10.34
C ASP A 36 9.88 11.52 -10.92
N ARG A 37 11.01 11.96 -10.37
CA ARG A 37 11.72 13.18 -10.77
C ARG A 37 12.09 13.21 -12.25
N SER A 38 12.24 12.04 -12.89
CA SER A 38 12.42 11.92 -14.35
C SER A 38 11.28 12.54 -15.16
N GLN A 39 10.09 12.71 -14.58
CA GLN A 39 8.90 13.30 -15.22
C GLN A 39 8.82 14.83 -15.08
N THR A 40 9.79 15.46 -14.39
CA THR A 40 9.84 16.94 -14.24
C THR A 40 9.74 17.69 -15.58
N PRO A 41 10.43 17.28 -16.67
CA PRO A 41 10.31 17.96 -17.96
C PRO A 41 8.91 17.88 -18.57
N PHE A 42 8.21 16.76 -18.35
CA PHE A 42 6.82 16.60 -18.80
C PHE A 42 5.89 17.57 -18.06
N VAL A 43 5.99 17.60 -16.72
CA VAL A 43 5.22 18.55 -15.89
C VAL A 43 5.50 20.00 -16.27
N GLN A 44 6.78 20.33 -16.50
CA GLN A 44 7.17 21.68 -16.93
C GLN A 44 6.54 22.06 -18.26
N LYS A 45 6.61 21.18 -19.26
CA LYS A 45 6.05 21.41 -20.59
C LYS A 45 4.54 21.62 -20.54
N GLU A 46 3.81 20.79 -19.78
CA GLU A 46 2.36 20.93 -19.66
C GLU A 46 1.95 22.23 -18.96
N LEU A 47 2.67 22.64 -17.91
CA LEU A 47 2.42 23.93 -17.25
C LEU A 47 2.74 25.12 -18.16
N GLN A 48 3.80 25.03 -18.96
CA GLN A 48 4.14 26.05 -19.96
C GLN A 48 3.10 26.11 -21.09
N ASN A 49 2.60 24.96 -21.57
CA ASN A 49 1.51 24.89 -22.55
C ASN A 49 0.22 25.51 -22.01
N ALA A 50 -0.02 25.42 -20.70
CA ALA A 50 -1.12 26.09 -20.01
C ALA A 50 -0.90 27.60 -19.80
N GLY A 51 0.20 28.17 -20.32
CA GLY A 51 0.53 29.59 -20.23
C GLY A 51 1.25 29.98 -18.93
N VAL A 52 1.67 29.02 -18.10
CA VAL A 52 2.37 29.30 -16.85
C VAL A 52 3.88 29.41 -17.11
N GLN A 53 4.47 30.58 -16.81
CA GLN A 53 5.92 30.73 -16.84
C GLN A 53 6.51 30.19 -15.54
N ILE A 54 7.16 29.02 -15.62
CA ILE A 54 7.90 28.41 -14.51
C ILE A 54 9.32 28.07 -14.93
N ASN A 55 10.23 28.16 -13.97
CA ASN A 55 11.60 27.67 -14.10
C ASN A 55 11.70 26.18 -13.72
N ALA A 56 12.86 25.57 -13.98
CA ALA A 56 13.08 24.15 -13.72
C ALA A 56 12.99 23.78 -12.23
N GLU A 57 13.34 24.69 -11.32
CA GLU A 57 13.28 24.47 -9.88
C GLU A 57 11.83 24.41 -9.38
N GLN A 58 10.97 25.29 -9.88
CA GLN A 58 9.53 25.30 -9.61
C GLN A 58 8.86 24.05 -10.17
N ALA A 59 9.23 23.63 -11.39
CA ALA A 59 8.74 22.37 -11.96
C ALA A 59 9.12 21.16 -11.10
N ARG A 60 10.38 21.10 -10.64
CA ARG A 60 10.87 20.04 -9.76
C ARG A 60 10.13 20.03 -8.42
N ALA A 61 9.88 21.19 -7.83
CA ALA A 61 9.11 21.30 -6.60
C ALA A 61 7.68 20.80 -6.77
N ALA A 62 7.04 21.12 -7.91
CA ALA A 62 5.71 20.62 -8.24
C ALA A 62 5.68 19.09 -8.40
N THR A 63 6.63 18.51 -9.14
CA THR A 63 6.75 17.06 -9.29
C THR A 63 6.99 16.37 -7.95
N HIS A 64 7.84 16.93 -7.10
CA HIS A 64 8.09 16.37 -5.76
C HIS A 64 6.85 16.44 -4.85
N GLY A 65 6.05 17.51 -4.94
CA GLY A 65 4.79 17.58 -4.20
C GLY A 65 3.77 16.50 -4.62
N LEU A 66 3.77 16.09 -5.89
CA LEU A 66 2.94 14.97 -6.36
C LEU A 66 3.43 13.63 -5.81
N GLU A 67 4.76 13.44 -5.77
CA GLU A 67 5.41 12.28 -5.16
C GLU A 67 5.01 12.14 -3.67
N ASP A 68 5.10 13.24 -2.93
CA ASP A 68 4.76 13.30 -1.50
C ASP A 68 3.28 12.99 -1.23
N GLN A 69 2.37 13.42 -2.11
CA GLN A 69 0.94 13.08 -1.99
C GLN A 69 0.71 11.57 -2.09
N VAL A 70 1.34 10.88 -3.05
CA VAL A 70 1.20 9.42 -3.19
C VAL A 70 1.90 8.68 -2.06
N TRP A 71 3.04 9.18 -1.60
CA TRP A 71 3.72 8.64 -0.43
C TRP A 71 2.83 8.72 0.83
N GLY A 72 2.11 9.84 1.03
CA GLY A 72 1.12 9.97 2.10
C GLY A 72 0.03 8.89 2.05
N ILE A 73 -0.48 8.59 0.85
CA ILE A 73 -1.46 7.49 0.66
C ILE A 73 -0.82 6.14 1.01
N HIS A 74 0.42 5.89 0.58
CA HIS A 74 1.14 4.66 0.90
C HIS A 74 1.31 4.44 2.41
N ILE A 75 1.57 5.52 3.18
CA ILE A 75 1.66 5.45 4.64
C ILE A 75 0.35 4.93 5.25
N TYR A 76 -0.82 5.38 4.77
CA TYR A 76 -2.11 4.87 5.26
C TYR A 76 -2.29 3.38 4.99
N PHE A 77 -1.86 2.87 3.83
CA PHE A 77 -1.82 1.43 3.58
C PHE A 77 -0.91 0.70 4.57
N GLY A 78 0.22 1.30 4.94
CA GLY A 78 1.12 0.79 5.98
C GLY A 78 0.43 0.66 7.34
N TYR A 79 -0.32 1.69 7.77
CA TYR A 79 -1.10 1.63 9.01
C TYR A 79 -2.21 0.57 8.95
N ALA A 80 -2.92 0.47 7.83
CA ALA A 80 -3.93 -0.57 7.62
C ALA A 80 -3.31 -1.98 7.72
N LEU A 81 -2.15 -2.19 7.11
CA LEU A 81 -1.42 -3.46 7.15
C LEU A 81 -0.97 -3.80 8.58
N ALA A 82 -0.40 -2.83 9.30
CA ALA A 82 0.02 -3.01 10.69
C ALA A 82 -1.17 -3.41 11.59
N LEU A 83 -2.32 -2.74 11.42
CA LEU A 83 -3.55 -3.07 12.16
C LEU A 83 -4.06 -4.48 11.83
N LEU A 84 -4.06 -4.87 10.56
CA LEU A 84 -4.44 -6.23 10.15
C LEU A 84 -3.48 -7.29 10.71
N PHE A 85 -2.19 -6.99 10.77
CA PHE A 85 -1.20 -7.88 11.35
C PHE A 85 -1.37 -8.03 12.88
N VAL A 86 -1.58 -6.93 13.60
CA VAL A 86 -1.87 -6.98 15.05
C VAL A 86 -3.15 -7.76 15.31
N PHE A 87 -4.21 -7.51 14.54
CA PHE A 87 -5.46 -8.29 14.62
C PHE A 87 -5.21 -9.79 14.43
N ARG A 88 -4.29 -10.16 13.52
CA ARG A 88 -3.92 -11.57 13.27
C ARG A 88 -3.21 -12.20 14.45
N LEU A 89 -2.30 -11.48 15.09
CA LEU A 89 -1.57 -11.94 16.28
C LEU A 89 -2.52 -12.14 17.46
N ILE A 90 -3.41 -11.17 17.70
CA ILE A 90 -4.44 -11.24 18.73
C ILE A 90 -5.34 -12.46 18.48
N SER A 91 -5.85 -12.62 17.26
CA SER A 91 -6.70 -13.76 16.89
C SER A 91 -6.02 -15.11 17.11
N GLU A 92 -4.71 -15.24 16.82
CA GLU A 92 -3.92 -16.45 17.10
C GLU A 92 -3.77 -16.71 18.61
N ALA A 93 -3.59 -15.65 19.41
CA ALA A 93 -3.43 -15.77 20.85
C ALA A 93 -4.67 -16.39 21.52
N PHE A 94 -5.87 -16.00 21.06
CA PHE A 94 -7.16 -16.46 21.56
C PHE A 94 -7.66 -17.80 20.96
N LEU A 95 -6.96 -18.37 19.97
CA LEU A 95 -7.28 -19.70 19.44
C LEU A 95 -6.88 -20.80 20.46
N PRO A 96 -7.70 -21.86 20.68
CA PRO A 96 -7.31 -22.99 21.53
C PRO A 96 -6.01 -23.65 21.06
N LYS A 97 -5.17 -24.11 22.01
CA LYS A 97 -3.80 -24.65 21.76
C LYS A 97 -3.74 -25.71 20.65
N GLU A 98 -4.80 -26.50 20.49
CA GLU A 98 -4.92 -27.58 19.51
C GLU A 98 -5.03 -27.12 18.04
N LYS A 99 -5.34 -25.84 17.80
CA LYS A 99 -5.44 -25.24 16.46
C LYS A 99 -4.36 -24.20 16.17
N LYS A 100 -3.43 -23.95 17.10
CA LYS A 100 -2.35 -22.98 16.93
C LYS A 100 -1.32 -23.49 15.91
N LEU A 101 -0.93 -22.64 14.96
CA LEU A 101 0.03 -22.99 13.91
C LEU A 101 1.41 -23.36 14.48
N LEU A 102 1.80 -22.75 15.60
CA LEU A 102 3.08 -22.96 16.28
C LEU A 102 3.28 -24.38 16.84
N PHE A 103 2.20 -25.11 17.12
CA PHE A 103 2.28 -26.49 17.63
C PHE A 103 2.28 -27.55 16.52
N LYS A 104 2.18 -27.13 15.25
CA LYS A 104 2.16 -28.03 14.09
C LYS A 104 3.50 -28.12 13.37
N ILE A 105 4.51 -27.39 13.83
CA ILE A 105 5.90 -27.52 13.39
C ILE A 105 6.59 -28.43 14.43
N LYS A 106 6.48 -29.74 14.23
CA LYS A 106 7.25 -30.74 14.95
C LYS A 106 7.82 -31.72 13.94
#